data_AF-A0A8B3LEI2-F1
#
_entry.id   AF-A0A8B3LEI2-F1
#
_cell.length_a   1.000
_cell.length_b   1.000
_cell.length_c   1.000
_cell.angle_alpha   90.00
_cell.angle_beta   90.00
_cell.angle_gamma   90.00
#
_symmetry.space_group_name_H-M   'P 1'
#
loop_
_entity.id
_entity.type
_entity.pdbx_description
1 polymer ?
#
loop_
_entity_poly.entity_id
_entity_poly.type
_entity_poly.pdbx_seq_one_letter_code
_entity_poly.pdbx_strand_id
1 'polypeptide(L)' 'SDTGDTTASPKIWQDMAGFNAAEDKYLADVKAAVAAAPADADALKAQVGAIGSDCGTCHQGYRIKKG' A
#
# COMPACT_ATOMS: atom_id res chain seq x y z
N SER A 1 -14.70 14.60 12.80
CA SER A 1 -15.77 14.24 11.86
C SER A 1 -15.48 12.81 11.45
N ASP A 2 -16.12 11.86 12.14
CA ASP A 2 -15.91 10.41 11.96
C ASP A 2 -17.03 9.79 11.09
N THR A 3 -17.74 10.64 10.34
CA THR A 3 -18.97 10.33 9.61
C THR A 3 -18.89 10.70 8.13
N GLY A 4 -17.69 10.78 7.56
CA GLY A 4 -17.52 10.88 6.11
C GLY A 4 -17.78 9.52 5.45
N ASP A 5 -18.29 9.50 4.22
CA ASP A 5 -18.38 8.26 3.44
C ASP A 5 -16.98 7.80 3.03
N THR A 6 -16.26 7.21 3.99
CA THR A 6 -14.87 6.78 3.85
C THR A 6 -14.75 5.28 4.12
N THR A 7 -13.69 4.68 3.59
CA THR A 7 -13.25 3.34 3.96
C THR A 7 -11.97 3.39 4.80
N ALA A 8 -11.51 4.58 5.20
CA ALA A 8 -10.38 4.75 6.10
C ALA A 8 -10.75 4.21 7.49
N SER A 9 -9.98 3.25 7.99
CA SER A 9 -10.14 2.75 9.36
C SER A 9 -9.69 3.80 10.37
N PRO A 10 -10.42 4.01 11.49
CA PRO A 10 -9.96 4.82 12.61
C PRO A 10 -8.56 4.41 13.12
N LYS A 11 -8.16 3.15 12.87
CA LYS A 11 -6.84 2.62 13.19
C LYS A 11 -5.69 3.42 12.57
N ILE A 12 -5.90 4.10 11.44
CA ILE A 12 -4.91 5.00 10.83
C ILE A 12 -4.46 6.05 11.85
N TRP A 13 -5.40 6.72 12.49
CA TRP A 13 -5.09 7.78 13.46
C TRP A 13 -4.60 7.25 14.81
N GLN A 14 -4.95 6.01 15.16
CA GLN A 14 -4.47 5.34 16.38
C GLN A 14 -3.05 4.78 16.21
N ASP A 15 -2.68 4.40 14.99
CA ASP A 15 -1.39 3.83 14.62
C ASP A 15 -0.80 4.58 13.42
N MET A 16 -0.62 5.90 13.58
CA MET A 16 -0.07 6.73 12.51
C MET A 16 1.35 6.31 12.13
N ALA A 17 2.14 5.85 13.11
CA ALA A 17 3.49 5.38 12.85
C ALA A 17 3.47 4.13 11.95
N GLY A 18 2.61 3.15 12.25
CA GLY A 18 2.43 1.98 11.41
C GLY A 18 1.87 2.30 10.02
N PHE A 19 0.95 3.27 9.93
CA PHE A 19 0.40 3.71 8.65
C PHE A 19 1.48 4.36 7.77
N ASN A 20 2.21 5.33 8.32
CA ASN A 20 3.31 6.00 7.61
C ASN A 20 4.39 5.00 7.19
N ALA A 21 4.73 4.03 8.04
CA ALA A 21 5.70 2.99 7.68
C ALA A 21 5.24 2.13 6.49
N ALA A 22 3.95 1.80 6.43
CA ALA A 22 3.38 1.07 5.30
C ALA A 22 3.37 1.91 4.01
N GLU A 23 3.07 3.21 4.12
CA GLU A 23 3.14 4.16 3.01
C GLU A 23 4.58 4.35 2.50
N ASP A 24 5.53 4.56 3.40
CA ASP A 24 6.96 4.73 3.08
C ASP A 24 7.52 3.51 2.36
N LYS A 25 7.15 2.31 2.84
CA LYS A 25 7.52 1.05 2.18
C LYS A 25 6.96 0.98 0.77
N TYR A 26 5.65 1.23 0.59
CA TYR A 26 5.02 1.24 -0.73
C TYR A 26 5.73 2.22 -1.69
N LEU A 27 6.03 3.43 -1.22
CA LEU A 27 6.70 4.43 -2.03
C LEU A 27 8.12 4.00 -2.42
N ALA A 28 8.85 3.35 -1.52
CA ALA A 28 10.17 2.80 -1.80
C ALA A 28 10.12 1.70 -2.87
N ASP A 29 9.20 0.74 -2.72
CA ASP A 29 9.02 -0.36 -3.67
C ASP A 29 8.59 0.14 -5.06
N VAL A 30 7.71 1.15 -5.13
CA VAL A 30 7.34 1.79 -6.40
C VAL A 30 8.53 2.49 -7.04
N LYS A 31 9.33 3.24 -6.27
CA LYS A 31 10.54 3.89 -6.80
C LYS A 31 11.55 2.86 -7.33
N ALA A 32 11.73 1.74 -6.60
CA ALA A 32 12.59 0.65 -7.04
C ALA A 32 12.08 0.00 -8.34
N ALA A 33 10.77 -0.22 -8.44
CA ALA A 33 10.15 -0.78 -9.65
C ALA A 33 10.33 0.13 -10.87
N VAL A 34 10.19 1.46 -10.70
CA VAL A 34 10.44 2.44 -11.77
C VAL A 34 11.91 2.45 -12.17
N ALA A 35 12.83 2.47 -11.19
CA ALA A 35 14.26 2.47 -11.45
C ALA A 35 14.76 1.18 -12.12
N ALA A 36 14.11 0.05 -11.86
CA ALA A 36 14.46 -1.24 -12.46
C ALA A 36 14.20 -1.31 -13.97
N ALA A 37 13.35 -0.42 -14.52
CA ALA A 37 13.03 -0.33 -15.95
C ALA A 37 12.86 -1.71 -16.62
N PRO A 38 11.88 -2.52 -16.18
CA PRO A 38 11.75 -3.90 -16.61
C PRO A 38 11.58 -4.00 -18.14
N ALA A 39 12.40 -4.83 -18.77
CA ALA A 39 12.42 -5.01 -20.23
C ALA A 39 11.31 -5.94 -20.74
N ASP A 40 10.67 -6.70 -19.86
CA ASP A 40 9.65 -7.69 -20.18
C ASP A 40 8.60 -7.87 -19.06
N ALA A 41 7.56 -8.64 -19.37
CA ALA A 41 6.43 -8.87 -18.48
C ALA A 41 6.80 -9.69 -17.24
N ASP A 42 7.80 -10.57 -17.31
CA ASP A 42 8.22 -11.39 -16.16
C ASP A 42 8.99 -10.53 -15.15
N ALA A 43 9.87 -9.66 -15.62
CA ALA A 43 10.55 -8.65 -14.81
C ALA A 43 9.54 -7.67 -14.16
N LEU A 44 8.50 -7.26 -14.89
CA LEU A 44 7.42 -6.44 -14.34
C LEU A 44 6.62 -7.20 -13.27
N LYS A 45 6.36 -8.50 -13.46
CA LYS A 45 5.55 -9.31 -12.55
C LYS A 45 6.14 -9.39 -11.15
N ALA A 46 7.47 -9.49 -11.03
CA ALA A 46 8.15 -9.46 -9.74
C ALA A 46 7.89 -8.15 -8.97
N GLN A 47 8.00 -7.01 -9.67
CA GLN A 47 7.78 -5.68 -9.09
C GLN A 47 6.31 -5.47 -8.71
N VAL A 48 5.38 -5.89 -9.59
CA VAL A 48 3.93 -5.84 -9.31
C VAL A 48 3.57 -6.74 -8.13
N GLY A 49 4.24 -7.89 -7.96
CA GLY A 49 4.07 -8.76 -6.81
C GLY A 49 4.45 -8.09 -5.49
N ALA A 50 5.61 -7.41 -5.45
CA ALA A 50 6.05 -6.65 -4.28
C ALA A 50 5.07 -5.53 -3.92
N ILE A 51 4.73 -4.68 -4.91
CA ILE A 51 3.78 -3.57 -4.73
C ILE A 51 2.39 -4.10 -4.34
N GLY A 52 1.95 -5.22 -4.92
CA GLY A 52 0.68 -5.86 -4.60
C GLY A 52 0.60 -6.35 -3.15
N SER A 53 1.72 -6.85 -2.61
CA SER A 53 1.82 -7.21 -1.19
C SER A 53 1.67 -5.99 -0.28
N ASP A 54 2.23 -4.85 -0.66
CA ASP A 54 2.10 -3.60 0.09
C ASP A 54 0.65 -3.08 0.06
N CYS A 55 -0.04 -3.20 -1.08
CA CYS A 55 -1.46 -2.90 -1.22
C CYS A 55 -2.30 -3.77 -0.25
N GLY A 56 -1.99 -5.06 -0.17
CA GLY A 56 -2.65 -6.00 0.74
C GLY A 56 -2.43 -5.63 2.20
N THR A 57 -1.18 -5.36 2.58
CA THR A 57 -0.79 -4.99 3.96
C THR A 57 -1.52 -3.72 4.41
N CYS A 58 -1.50 -2.67 3.59
CA CYS A 58 -2.17 -1.42 3.91
C CYS A 58 -3.69 -1.60 3.99
N HIS A 59 -4.31 -2.26 3.00
CA HIS A 59 -5.76 -2.46 3.01
C HIS A 59 -6.26 -3.37 4.14
N GLN A 60 -5.50 -4.40 4.53
CA GLN A 60 -5.89 -5.28 5.64
C GLN A 60 -5.77 -4.58 7.00
N GLY A 61 -4.79 -3.69 7.17
CA GLY A 61 -4.59 -2.96 8.42
C GLY A 61 -5.47 -1.71 8.55
N TYR A 62 -5.69 -1.00 7.44
CA TYR A 62 -6.15 0.39 7.48
C TYR A 62 -7.39 0.69 6.62
N ARG A 63 -7.90 -0.28 5.83
CA ARG A 63 -9.12 -0.10 5.04
C ARG A 63 -10.28 -0.92 5.59
N ILE A 64 -11.40 -0.26 5.87
CA ILE A 64 -12.69 -0.88 6.16
C ILE A 64 -13.22 -1.54 4.89
N LYS A 65 -13.44 -2.86 4.92
CA LYS A 65 -14.19 -3.55 3.86
C LYS A 65 -15.65 -3.13 3.92
N LYS A 66 -16.12 -2.47 2.87
CA LYS A 66 -17.55 -2.36 2.57
C LYS A 66 -17.92 -3.60 1.75
N GLY A 67 -18.97 -4.29 2.19
CA GLY A 67 -19.46 -5.53 1.58
C GLY A 67 -19.99 -5.33 0.17
#